data_AF-A0A645FPX9-F1
#
_entry.id   AF-A0A645FPX9-F1
#
_cell.length_a   1.000
_cell.length_b   1.000
_cell.length_c   1.000
_cell.angle_alpha   90.00
_cell.angle_beta   90.00
_cell.angle_gamma   90.00
#
_symmetry.space_group_name_H-M   'P 1'
#
loop_
_entity.id
_entity.type
_entity.pdbx_description
1 polymer ?
#
loop_
_entity_poly.entity_id
_entity_poly.type
_entity_poly.pdbx_seq_one_letter_code
_entity_poly.pdbx_strand_id
1 'polypeptide(L)'
;MFRKSVFEYPSSISGILLGNTARRIIVEINSFANPYPYVKQDISSFITEFLSETNKQETIETYNLQGFSLNVLDKRRTMIEKLVSLVRFSFSENPIQAIQSKIRHFYDLYYLAQDAGCAEYIRTDQFKTDFWKLLEHDKAAFDTPDGWRMKDILESPLIVSLPVLWESLRTTYQNELAQLAFMPIPEEKEVAQSFEKIISCVHERKGKNYE
;
A
#
# COMPACT_ATOMS: atom_id res chain seq x y z
N MET A 1 0.08 2.63 21.19
CA MET A 1 -0.90 3.75 21.17
C MET A 1 -1.42 3.97 19.76
N PHE A 2 -2.74 3.99 19.59
CA PHE A 2 -3.42 4.39 18.36
C PHE A 2 -4.27 5.62 18.65
N ARG A 3 -4.16 6.66 17.84
CA ARG A 3 -4.94 7.89 17.95
C ARG A 3 -5.50 8.28 16.60
N LYS A 4 -6.80 8.53 16.55
CA LYS A 4 -7.50 9.09 15.40
C LYS A 4 -7.98 10.49 15.76
N SER A 5 -7.78 11.45 14.87
CA SER A 5 -8.21 12.84 15.07
C SER A 5 -8.82 13.38 13.78
N VAL A 6 -9.87 14.19 13.92
CA VAL A 6 -10.62 14.77 12.80
C VAL A 6 -10.48 16.28 12.88
N PHE A 7 -10.05 16.88 11.77
CA PHE A 7 -9.87 18.32 11.63
C PHE A 7 -10.82 18.81 10.55
N GLU A 8 -11.76 19.68 10.91
CA GLU A 8 -12.71 20.27 9.98
C GLU A 8 -12.19 21.62 9.47
N TYR A 9 -12.54 21.99 8.24
CA TYR A 9 -12.14 23.26 7.65
C TYR A 9 -13.31 23.94 6.93
N PRO A 10 -13.37 25.28 6.94
CA PRO A 10 -14.42 26.02 6.26
C PRO A 10 -14.30 25.88 4.73
N SER A 11 -15.42 25.96 4.02
CA SER A 11 -15.48 26.02 2.55
C SER A 11 -16.02 27.36 2.12
N SER A 12 -15.27 28.10 1.31
CA SER A 12 -15.69 29.38 0.72
C SER A 12 -16.35 29.23 -0.65
N ILE A 13 -16.37 28.00 -1.20
CA ILE A 13 -17.00 27.69 -2.48
C ILE A 13 -18.44 27.22 -2.20
N SER A 14 -19.41 27.75 -2.97
CA SER A 14 -20.81 27.31 -3.01
C SER A 14 -21.15 26.89 -4.45
N GLY A 15 -21.73 25.69 -4.64
CA GLY A 15 -22.08 25.17 -5.97
C GLY A 15 -22.04 23.64 -6.13
N ILE A 16 -22.49 23.17 -7.31
CA ILE A 16 -22.77 21.76 -7.68
C ILE A 16 -21.55 20.81 -7.54
N LEU A 17 -20.32 21.33 -7.49
CA LEU A 17 -19.09 20.54 -7.33
C LEU A 17 -18.90 19.95 -5.92
N LEU A 18 -19.77 20.26 -4.95
CA LEU A 18 -19.58 19.99 -3.51
C LEU A 18 -20.34 18.78 -2.96
N GLY A 19 -21.06 18.01 -3.79
CA GLY A 19 -21.99 16.99 -3.28
C GLY A 19 -21.37 15.92 -2.37
N ASN A 20 -20.09 15.56 -2.58
CA ASN A 20 -19.56 14.29 -2.07
C ASN A 20 -18.20 14.35 -1.35
N THR A 21 -17.56 15.51 -1.20
CA THR A 21 -16.26 15.59 -0.50
C THR A 21 -16.42 15.99 0.96
N ALA A 22 -16.05 15.09 1.86
CA ALA A 22 -16.06 15.37 3.30
C ALA A 22 -15.06 16.49 3.62
N ARG A 23 -15.54 17.58 4.24
CA ARG A 23 -14.74 18.77 4.60
C ARG A 23 -13.94 18.55 5.88
N ARG A 24 -13.17 17.46 5.89
CA ARG A 24 -12.41 17.04 7.06
C ARG A 24 -11.14 16.33 6.65
N ILE A 25 -10.08 16.56 7.40
CA ILE A 25 -8.84 15.80 7.36
C ILE A 25 -8.86 14.84 8.53
N ILE A 26 -8.64 13.56 8.25
CA ILE A 26 -8.51 12.54 9.28
C ILE A 26 -7.02 12.23 9.43
N VAL A 27 -6.48 12.43 10.63
CA VAL A 27 -5.11 12.07 10.97
C VAL A 27 -5.14 10.85 11.89
N GLU A 28 -4.48 9.78 11.46
CA GLU A 28 -4.31 8.55 12.22
C GLU A 28 -2.83 8.39 12.59
N ILE A 29 -2.55 8.23 13.88
CA ILE A 29 -1.20 8.04 14.43
C ILE A 29 -1.17 6.67 15.09
N ASN A 30 -0.27 5.81 14.62
CA ASN A 30 0.01 4.51 15.22
C ASN A 30 1.45 4.48 15.77
N SER A 31 1.67 3.70 16.82
CA SER A 31 3.01 3.41 17.38
C SER A 31 3.34 1.92 17.38
N PHE A 32 2.53 1.14 16.66
CA PHE A 32 2.69 -0.30 16.52
C PHE A 32 3.53 -0.68 15.29
N ALA A 33 3.69 0.24 14.34
CA ALA A 33 4.53 0.05 13.16
C ALA A 33 5.96 0.53 13.43
N ASN A 34 6.93 -0.12 12.79
CA ASN A 34 8.30 0.37 12.74
C ASN A 34 8.39 1.45 11.64
N PRO A 35 8.64 2.73 11.96
CA PRO A 35 8.66 3.81 10.97
C PRO A 35 9.96 3.83 10.14
N TYR A 36 10.83 2.83 10.25
CA TYR A 36 12.10 2.74 9.55
C TYR A 36 12.14 1.62 8.51
N PRO A 37 12.87 1.83 7.40
CA PRO A 37 13.53 3.08 7.00
C PRO A 37 12.50 4.12 6.50
N TYR A 38 12.80 5.40 6.73
CA TYR A 38 12.08 6.51 6.13
C TYR A 38 13.00 7.32 5.22
N VAL A 39 12.40 8.02 4.27
CA VAL A 39 13.08 8.95 3.37
C VAL A 39 12.42 10.32 3.46
N LYS A 40 13.19 11.39 3.23
CA LYS A 40 12.64 12.73 3.14
C LYS A 40 12.05 12.93 1.73
N GLN A 41 10.83 13.43 1.64
CA GLN A 41 10.16 13.77 0.38
C GLN A 41 9.57 15.17 0.48
N ASP A 42 9.70 15.93 -0.60
CA ASP A 42 9.04 17.21 -0.75
C ASP A 42 7.63 16.98 -1.31
N ILE A 43 6.63 17.62 -0.70
CA ILE A 43 5.25 17.58 -1.18
C ILE A 43 4.73 18.99 -1.43
N SER A 44 3.92 19.09 -2.48
CA SER A 44 3.18 20.29 -2.87
C SER A 44 1.71 19.93 -3.05
N SER A 45 0.84 20.93 -2.95
CA SER A 45 -0.54 20.77 -3.36
C SER A 45 -0.67 20.96 -4.87
N PHE A 46 -1.70 20.37 -5.49
CA PHE A 46 -2.03 20.68 -6.89
C PHE A 46 -2.34 22.17 -7.13
N ILE A 47 -2.81 22.89 -6.09
CA ILE A 47 -3.00 24.34 -6.16
C ILE A 47 -1.64 25.04 -6.32
N THR A 48 -0.65 24.64 -5.55
CA THR A 48 0.72 25.16 -5.63
C THR A 48 1.32 24.89 -7.00
N GLU A 49 1.17 23.68 -7.52
CA GLU A 49 1.66 23.29 -8.85
C GLU A 49 1.00 24.13 -9.94
N PHE A 50 -0.33 24.24 -9.94
CA PHE A 50 -1.07 25.06 -10.89
C PHE A 50 -0.66 26.54 -10.84
N LEU A 51 -0.52 27.12 -9.64
CA LEU A 51 -0.09 28.51 -9.50
C LEU A 51 1.34 28.72 -10.00
N SER A 52 2.21 27.73 -9.80
CA SER A 52 3.60 27.77 -10.30
C SER A 52 3.62 27.74 -11.84
N GLU A 53 2.88 26.82 -12.44
CA GLU A 53 2.76 26.68 -13.91
C GLU A 53 2.12 27.90 -14.58
N THR A 54 1.26 28.62 -13.86
CA THR A 54 0.59 29.84 -14.35
C THR A 54 1.32 31.14 -13.96
N ASN A 55 2.58 31.04 -13.49
CA ASN A 55 3.43 32.15 -13.09
C ASN A 55 2.80 33.07 -12.01
N LYS A 56 2.10 32.48 -11.04
CA LYS A 56 1.44 33.16 -9.91
C LYS A 56 2.21 33.00 -8.60
N GLN A 57 3.53 33.22 -8.66
CA GLN A 57 4.43 33.03 -7.52
C GLN A 57 4.05 33.92 -6.32
N GLU A 58 3.67 35.17 -6.57
CA GLU A 58 3.24 36.11 -5.52
C GLU A 58 2.04 35.58 -4.72
N THR A 59 1.11 34.86 -5.37
CA THR A 59 -0.02 34.21 -4.70
C THR A 59 0.45 33.08 -3.79
N ILE A 60 1.40 32.27 -4.24
CA ILE A 60 1.97 31.17 -3.43
C ILE A 60 2.60 31.74 -2.16
N GLU A 61 3.35 32.84 -2.28
CA GLU A 61 3.99 33.51 -1.16
C GLU A 61 2.98 34.15 -0.21
N THR A 62 2.00 34.88 -0.75
CA THR A 62 0.96 35.57 0.03
C THR A 62 0.17 34.63 0.92
N TYR A 63 -0.11 33.41 0.45
CA TYR A 63 -0.94 32.43 1.16
C TYR A 63 -0.14 31.28 1.79
N ASN A 64 1.20 31.36 1.80
CA ASN A 64 2.09 30.32 2.31
C ASN A 64 1.81 28.92 1.74
N LEU A 65 1.63 28.84 0.42
CA LEU A 65 1.30 27.60 -0.29
C LEU A 65 2.55 26.85 -0.77
N GLN A 66 3.74 27.24 -0.33
CA GLN A 66 4.97 26.57 -0.72
C GLN A 66 4.93 25.08 -0.34
N GLY A 67 5.60 24.25 -1.14
CA GLY A 67 5.83 22.86 -0.77
C GLY A 67 6.66 22.75 0.52
N PHE A 68 6.53 21.62 1.20
CA PHE A 68 7.29 21.32 2.42
C PHE A 68 7.77 19.87 2.40
N SER A 69 8.81 19.59 3.15
CA SER A 69 9.34 18.24 3.27
C SER A 69 8.73 17.47 4.45
N LEU A 70 8.49 16.18 4.26
CA LEU A 70 8.19 15.25 5.35
C LEU A 70 9.00 13.97 5.24
N ASN A 71 9.10 13.26 6.36
CA ASN A 71 9.57 11.89 6.37
C ASN A 71 8.42 10.98 5.93
N VAL A 72 8.64 10.22 4.86
CA VAL A 72 7.73 9.17 4.40
C VAL A 72 8.39 7.81 4.57
N LEU A 73 7.58 6.79 4.83
CA LEU A 73 8.07 5.42 4.87
C LEU A 73 8.68 5.05 3.51
N ASP A 74 9.80 4.32 3.52
CA ASP A 74 10.45 3.86 2.30
C ASP A 74 9.48 2.99 1.46
N LYS A 75 9.51 3.15 0.14
CA LYS A 75 8.63 2.40 -0.78
C LYS A 75 8.87 0.89 -0.70
N ARG A 76 10.11 0.45 -0.51
CA ARG A 76 10.49 -0.96 -0.33
C ARG A 76 9.88 -1.53 0.94
N ARG A 77 9.91 -0.74 2.01
CA ARG A 77 9.27 -1.09 3.29
C ARG A 77 7.75 -1.18 3.15
N THR A 78 7.15 -0.22 2.44
CA THR A 78 5.71 -0.20 2.15
C THR A 78 5.28 -1.43 1.34
N MET A 79 6.08 -1.85 0.37
CA MET A 79 5.85 -3.06 -0.43
C MET A 79 5.79 -4.31 0.46
N ILE A 80 6.79 -4.54 1.31
CA ILE A 80 6.82 -5.74 2.16
C ILE A 80 5.69 -5.73 3.20
N GLU A 81 5.30 -4.56 3.74
CA GLU A 81 4.18 -4.44 4.68
C GLU A 81 2.84 -4.80 4.02
N LYS A 82 2.62 -4.39 2.77
CA LYS A 82 1.43 -4.76 2.01
C LYS A 82 1.41 -6.26 1.70
N LEU A 83 2.55 -6.85 1.32
CA LEU A 83 2.65 -8.30 1.09
C LEU A 83 2.35 -9.10 2.36
N VAL A 84 3.01 -8.79 3.48
CA VAL A 84 2.77 -9.49 4.76
C VAL A 84 1.32 -9.32 5.21
N SER A 85 0.74 -8.11 5.05
CA SER A 85 -0.67 -7.89 5.36
C SER A 85 -1.61 -8.71 4.48
N LEU A 86 -1.31 -8.92 3.19
CA LEU A 86 -2.13 -9.76 2.32
C LEU A 86 -2.01 -11.24 2.72
N VAL A 87 -0.78 -11.72 2.94
CA VAL A 87 -0.52 -13.10 3.39
C VAL A 87 -1.26 -13.39 4.69
N ARG A 88 -1.15 -12.53 5.69
CA ARG A 88 -1.86 -12.69 6.97
C ARG A 88 -3.38 -12.81 6.79
N PHE A 89 -3.98 -11.89 6.04
CA PHE A 89 -5.43 -11.85 5.87
C PHE A 89 -5.96 -12.94 4.93
N SER A 90 -5.09 -13.58 4.16
CA SER A 90 -5.44 -14.78 3.39
C SER A 90 -5.76 -15.99 4.27
N PHE A 91 -5.34 -15.99 5.55
CA PHE A 91 -5.65 -17.05 6.52
C PHE A 91 -6.90 -16.77 7.37
N SER A 92 -7.65 -15.71 7.07
CA SER A 92 -8.90 -15.41 7.78
C SER A 92 -9.96 -16.49 7.55
N GLU A 93 -10.94 -16.60 8.44
CA GLU A 93 -12.08 -17.53 8.29
C GLU A 93 -12.81 -17.34 6.95
N ASN A 94 -12.93 -16.08 6.49
CA ASN A 94 -13.39 -15.73 5.16
C ASN A 94 -12.27 -15.00 4.38
N PRO A 95 -11.37 -15.73 3.70
CA PRO A 95 -10.24 -15.14 2.98
C PRO A 95 -10.66 -14.16 1.88
N ILE A 96 -11.73 -14.47 1.15
CA ILE A 96 -12.22 -13.61 0.05
C ILE A 96 -12.60 -12.24 0.60
N GLN A 97 -13.47 -12.19 1.61
CA GLN A 97 -13.90 -10.93 2.22
C GLN A 97 -12.73 -10.17 2.85
N ALA A 98 -11.84 -10.87 3.55
CA ALA A 98 -10.67 -10.28 4.19
C ALA A 98 -9.73 -9.63 3.16
N ILE A 99 -9.50 -10.28 2.03
CA ILE A 99 -8.63 -9.76 0.97
C ILE A 99 -9.34 -8.67 0.15
N GLN A 100 -10.65 -8.76 -0.07
CA GLN A 100 -11.44 -7.69 -0.70
C GLN A 100 -11.28 -6.37 0.07
N SER A 101 -11.29 -6.39 1.41
CA SER A 101 -11.04 -5.19 2.24
C SER A 101 -9.65 -4.56 2.03
N LYS A 102 -8.74 -5.30 1.39
CA LYS A 102 -7.37 -4.92 1.08
C LYS A 102 -7.08 -4.89 -0.42
N ILE A 103 -8.11 -4.86 -1.27
CA ILE A 103 -7.96 -5.03 -2.72
C ILE A 103 -7.02 -3.99 -3.36
N ARG A 104 -6.99 -2.78 -2.79
CA ARG A 104 -6.08 -1.69 -3.21
C ARG A 104 -4.60 -2.04 -3.03
N HIS A 105 -4.25 -2.98 -2.16
CA HIS A 105 -2.85 -3.42 -2.03
C HIS A 105 -2.32 -4.08 -3.30
N PHE A 106 -3.16 -4.76 -4.10
CA PHE A 106 -2.72 -5.31 -5.38
C PHE A 106 -2.38 -4.20 -6.39
N TYR A 107 -3.19 -3.14 -6.44
CA TYR A 107 -2.90 -1.93 -7.22
C TYR A 107 -1.58 -1.28 -6.77
N ASP A 108 -1.43 -1.07 -5.47
CA ASP A 108 -0.23 -0.45 -4.90
C ASP A 108 1.02 -1.29 -5.23
N LEU A 109 0.94 -2.61 -5.06
CA LEU A 109 2.06 -3.53 -5.35
C LEU A 109 2.41 -3.56 -6.84
N TYR A 110 1.43 -3.46 -7.73
CA TYR A 110 1.66 -3.36 -9.17
C TYR A 110 2.53 -2.14 -9.51
N TYR A 111 2.17 -0.95 -9.03
CA TYR A 111 2.96 0.26 -9.29
C TYR A 111 4.29 0.28 -8.53
N LEU A 112 4.31 -0.24 -7.29
CA LEU A 112 5.56 -0.39 -6.55
C LEU A 112 6.52 -1.33 -7.27
N ALA A 113 6.06 -2.40 -7.92
CA ALA A 113 6.93 -3.29 -8.70
C ALA A 113 7.46 -2.67 -10.00
N GLN A 114 6.91 -1.54 -10.44
CA GLN A 114 7.39 -0.78 -11.60
C GLN A 114 8.32 0.37 -11.22
N ASP A 115 8.28 0.83 -9.97
CA ASP A 115 9.27 1.77 -9.45
C ASP A 115 10.66 1.14 -9.53
N ALA A 116 11.62 1.83 -10.16
CA ALA A 116 12.93 1.26 -10.46
C ALA A 116 13.67 0.74 -9.21
N GLY A 117 13.59 1.47 -8.10
CA GLY A 117 14.25 1.08 -6.86
C GLY A 117 13.61 -0.15 -6.21
N CYS A 118 12.28 -0.24 -6.26
CA CYS A 118 11.55 -1.41 -5.80
C CYS A 118 11.72 -2.62 -6.73
N ALA A 119 11.73 -2.42 -8.04
CA ALA A 119 11.93 -3.46 -9.04
C ALA A 119 13.32 -4.11 -8.94
N GLU A 120 14.35 -3.30 -8.68
CA GLU A 120 15.69 -3.80 -8.35
C GLU A 120 15.67 -4.54 -7.01
N TYR A 121 15.08 -3.94 -5.97
CA TYR A 121 15.02 -4.49 -4.62
C TYR A 121 14.39 -5.89 -4.56
N ILE A 122 13.26 -6.13 -5.24
CA ILE A 122 12.57 -7.44 -5.27
C ILE A 122 13.53 -8.59 -5.67
N ARG A 123 14.53 -8.31 -6.52
CA ARG A 123 15.47 -9.31 -7.03
C ARG A 123 16.63 -9.59 -6.08
N THR A 124 16.71 -8.90 -4.95
CA THR A 124 17.83 -9.02 -4.00
C THR A 124 17.55 -10.03 -2.88
N ASP A 125 18.61 -10.61 -2.31
CA ASP A 125 18.51 -11.40 -1.08
C ASP A 125 18.01 -10.55 0.12
N GLN A 126 18.20 -9.23 0.05
CA GLN A 126 17.73 -8.31 1.09
C GLN A 126 16.20 -8.27 1.16
N PHE A 127 15.51 -8.28 0.01
CA PHE A 127 14.04 -8.37 -0.03
C PHE A 127 13.54 -9.60 0.72
N LYS A 128 14.13 -10.78 0.45
CA LYS A 128 13.78 -12.02 1.15
C LYS A 128 14.01 -11.88 2.65
N THR A 129 15.19 -11.38 3.04
CA THR A 129 15.57 -11.19 4.45
C THR A 129 14.61 -10.26 5.19
N ASP A 130 14.27 -9.11 4.59
CA ASP A 130 13.38 -8.12 5.19
C ASP A 130 11.94 -8.63 5.27
N PHE A 131 11.47 -9.34 4.23
CA PHE A 131 10.15 -9.96 4.23
C PHE A 131 10.01 -10.95 5.40
N TRP A 132 10.95 -11.89 5.55
CA TRP A 132 10.91 -12.88 6.63
C TRP A 132 11.03 -12.23 8.01
N LYS A 133 11.92 -11.24 8.16
CA LYS A 133 12.05 -10.49 9.42
C LYS A 133 10.74 -9.77 9.79
N LEU A 134 10.08 -9.16 8.81
CA LEU A 134 8.80 -8.49 9.03
C LEU A 134 7.68 -9.49 9.35
N LEU A 135 7.63 -10.62 8.64
CA LEU A 135 6.66 -11.67 8.87
C LEU A 135 6.76 -12.22 10.31
N GLU A 136 7.97 -12.53 10.78
CA GLU A 136 8.19 -13.02 12.15
C GLU A 136 7.77 -11.98 13.19
N HIS A 137 8.07 -10.70 12.95
CA HIS A 137 7.59 -9.63 13.81
C HIS A 137 6.06 -9.52 13.80
N ASP A 138 5.42 -9.64 12.64
CA ASP A 138 3.95 -9.60 12.51
C ASP A 138 3.29 -10.79 13.25
N LYS A 139 3.84 -12.00 13.13
CA LYS A 139 3.41 -13.17 13.91
C LYS A 139 3.61 -12.96 15.42
N ALA A 140 4.72 -12.37 15.86
CA ALA A 140 4.89 -12.07 17.28
C ALA A 140 3.84 -11.06 17.79
N ALA A 141 3.57 -10.02 16.99
CA ALA A 141 2.68 -8.92 17.36
C ALA A 141 1.19 -9.27 17.30
N PHE A 142 0.78 -10.21 16.44
CA PHE A 142 -0.63 -10.52 16.20
C PHE A 142 -0.94 -12.01 16.32
N ASP A 143 -2.14 -12.32 16.79
CA ASP A 143 -2.68 -13.69 16.81
C ASP A 143 -4.02 -13.77 16.04
N THR A 144 -4.26 -12.80 15.16
CA THR A 144 -5.47 -12.70 14.34
C THR A 144 -5.06 -12.65 12.87
N PRO A 145 -5.58 -13.51 11.99
CA PRO A 145 -6.63 -14.51 12.24
C PRO A 145 -6.15 -15.69 13.11
N ASP A 146 -7.09 -16.47 13.63
CA ASP A 146 -6.80 -17.53 14.61
C ASP A 146 -5.69 -18.48 14.14
N GLY A 147 -4.68 -18.65 15.01
CA GLY A 147 -3.52 -19.49 14.73
C GLY A 147 -2.51 -18.87 13.77
N TRP A 148 -2.60 -17.57 13.44
CA TRP A 148 -1.69 -16.85 12.54
C TRP A 148 -0.20 -17.14 12.84
N ARG A 149 0.16 -17.18 14.12
CA ARG A 149 1.52 -17.46 14.60
C ARG A 149 2.10 -18.76 14.06
N MET A 150 1.26 -19.76 13.86
CA MET A 150 1.65 -21.11 13.47
C MET A 150 1.49 -21.38 11.96
N LYS A 151 0.92 -20.45 11.18
CA LYS A 151 0.67 -20.66 9.75
C LYS A 151 1.98 -20.68 8.96
N ASP A 152 2.15 -21.67 8.10
CA ASP A 152 3.21 -21.63 7.08
C ASP A 152 2.73 -20.76 5.92
N ILE A 153 3.55 -19.81 5.49
CA ILE A 153 3.21 -18.95 4.35
C ILE A 153 3.00 -19.76 3.08
N LEU A 154 3.66 -20.92 2.95
CA LEU A 154 3.55 -21.80 1.79
C LEU A 154 2.14 -22.39 1.65
N GLU A 155 1.33 -22.36 2.70
CA GLU A 155 -0.07 -22.78 2.70
C GLU A 155 -1.03 -21.63 2.35
N SER A 156 -0.52 -20.40 2.16
CA SER A 156 -1.35 -19.23 1.88
C SER A 156 -2.14 -19.44 0.58
N PRO A 157 -3.46 -19.14 0.56
CA PRO A 157 -4.25 -19.08 -0.67
C PRO A 157 -3.65 -18.19 -1.77
N LEU A 158 -2.86 -17.17 -1.39
CA LEU A 158 -2.14 -16.30 -2.32
C LEU A 158 -0.95 -16.98 -3.01
N ILE A 159 -0.52 -18.15 -2.52
CA ILE A 159 0.55 -18.97 -3.10
C ILE A 159 -0.05 -20.22 -3.76
N VAL A 160 -0.91 -20.96 -3.06
CA VAL A 160 -1.38 -22.27 -3.52
C VAL A 160 -2.54 -22.21 -4.51
N SER A 161 -3.33 -21.12 -4.50
CA SER A 161 -4.57 -21.04 -5.27
C SER A 161 -4.89 -19.63 -5.75
N LEU A 162 -3.85 -18.82 -6.03
CA LEU A 162 -4.01 -17.43 -6.48
C LEU A 162 -4.97 -17.27 -7.67
N PRO A 163 -4.94 -18.09 -8.75
CA PRO A 163 -5.87 -17.92 -9.86
C PRO A 163 -7.34 -18.05 -9.44
N VAL A 164 -7.67 -19.05 -8.62
CA VAL A 164 -9.05 -19.28 -8.14
C VAL A 164 -9.48 -18.15 -7.20
N LEU A 165 -8.59 -17.73 -6.32
CA LEU A 165 -8.84 -16.61 -5.41
C LEU A 165 -9.07 -15.31 -6.20
N TRP A 166 -8.23 -15.02 -7.18
CA TRP A 166 -8.29 -13.80 -7.98
C TRP A 166 -9.57 -13.70 -8.82
N GLU A 167 -10.08 -14.80 -9.36
CA GLU A 167 -11.39 -14.83 -10.03
C GLU A 167 -12.52 -14.27 -9.14
N SER A 168 -12.43 -14.47 -7.82
CA SER A 168 -13.39 -13.94 -6.84
C SER A 168 -13.12 -12.48 -6.45
N LEU A 169 -11.93 -11.94 -6.75
CA LEU A 169 -11.47 -10.62 -6.35
C LEU A 169 -11.51 -9.59 -7.49
N ARG A 170 -11.36 -10.03 -8.75
CA ARG A 170 -11.17 -9.13 -9.91
C ARG A 170 -12.28 -8.09 -10.06
N THR A 171 -13.53 -8.46 -9.79
CA THR A 171 -14.67 -7.53 -9.90
C THR A 171 -14.62 -6.46 -8.82
N THR A 172 -14.22 -6.82 -7.59
CA THR A 172 -13.99 -5.86 -6.51
C THR A 172 -12.84 -4.93 -6.87
N TYR A 173 -11.74 -5.46 -7.41
CA TYR A 173 -10.61 -4.65 -7.87
C TYR A 173 -11.06 -3.62 -8.91
N GLN A 174 -11.76 -4.05 -9.96
CA GLN A 174 -12.23 -3.16 -11.02
C GLN A 174 -13.19 -2.09 -10.49
N ASN A 175 -14.20 -2.49 -9.71
CA ASN A 175 -15.24 -1.57 -9.26
C ASN A 175 -14.74 -0.55 -8.22
N GLU A 176 -13.95 -0.97 -7.24
CA GLU A 176 -13.47 -0.07 -6.19
C GLU A 176 -12.40 0.90 -6.70
N LEU A 177 -11.44 0.41 -7.49
CA LEU A 177 -10.33 1.27 -7.93
C LEU A 177 -10.78 2.26 -9.01
N ALA A 178 -11.71 1.88 -9.91
CA ALA A 178 -12.22 2.78 -10.92
C ALA A 178 -12.96 4.00 -10.34
N GLN A 179 -13.51 3.89 -9.13
CA GLN A 179 -14.16 5.02 -8.44
C GLN A 179 -13.17 5.99 -7.80
N LEU A 180 -11.91 5.57 -7.60
CA LEU A 180 -10.91 6.33 -6.86
C LEU A 180 -9.79 6.87 -7.75
N ALA A 181 -9.54 6.24 -8.89
CA ALA A 181 -8.42 6.59 -9.75
C ALA A 181 -8.73 7.82 -10.62
N PHE A 182 -7.76 8.73 -10.70
CA PHE A 182 -7.79 9.87 -11.63
C PHE A 182 -7.50 9.45 -13.08
N MET A 183 -6.84 8.30 -13.26
CA MET A 183 -6.40 7.75 -14.54
C MET A 183 -6.96 6.33 -14.71
N PRO A 184 -6.99 5.78 -15.94
CA PRO A 184 -7.34 4.38 -16.15
C PRO A 184 -6.52 3.46 -15.25
N ILE A 185 -7.18 2.48 -14.63
CA ILE A 185 -6.53 1.50 -13.78
C ILE A 185 -5.92 0.38 -14.63
N PRO A 186 -4.84 -0.27 -14.18
CA PRO A 186 -4.26 -1.42 -14.88
C PRO A 186 -5.26 -2.57 -15.02
N GLU A 187 -5.14 -3.34 -16.09
CA GLU A 187 -5.97 -4.52 -16.33
C GLU A 187 -5.78 -5.56 -15.22
N GLU A 188 -6.88 -6.17 -14.78
CA GLU A 188 -6.90 -7.08 -13.63
C GLU A 188 -5.92 -8.26 -13.80
N LYS A 189 -5.74 -8.73 -15.03
CA LYS A 189 -4.81 -9.81 -15.36
C LYS A 189 -3.35 -9.40 -15.19
N GLU A 190 -3.00 -8.17 -15.55
CA GLU A 190 -1.64 -7.65 -15.41
C GLU A 190 -1.28 -7.50 -13.92
N VAL A 191 -2.26 -7.06 -13.13
CA VAL A 191 -2.10 -6.96 -11.66
C VAL A 191 -1.92 -8.33 -11.03
N ALA A 192 -2.73 -9.32 -11.40
CA ALA A 192 -2.58 -10.69 -10.91
C ALA A 192 -1.21 -11.28 -11.27
N GLN A 193 -0.79 -11.15 -12.52
CA GLN A 193 0.53 -11.63 -12.98
C GLN A 193 1.68 -10.91 -12.29
N SER A 194 1.56 -9.60 -12.07
CA SER A 194 2.57 -8.85 -11.32
C SER A 194 2.65 -9.33 -9.88
N PHE A 195 1.50 -9.56 -9.22
CA PHE A 195 1.47 -10.08 -7.86
C PHE A 195 2.09 -11.47 -7.77
N GLU A 196 1.78 -12.36 -8.71
CA GLU A 196 2.35 -13.72 -8.80
C GLU A 196 3.89 -13.68 -8.89
N LYS A 197 4.45 -12.76 -9.69
CA LYS A 197 5.90 -12.56 -9.79
C LYS A 197 6.51 -12.06 -8.48
N ILE A 198 5.83 -11.17 -7.76
CA ILE A 198 6.34 -10.63 -6.49
C ILE A 198 6.34 -11.73 -5.42
N ILE A 199 5.25 -12.48 -5.29
CA ILE A 199 5.12 -13.50 -4.24
C ILE A 199 6.03 -14.71 -4.50
N SER A 200 6.32 -15.05 -5.75
CA SER A 200 7.27 -16.12 -6.09
C SER A 200 8.71 -15.79 -5.66
N CYS A 201 9.10 -14.51 -5.66
CA CYS A 201 10.40 -14.07 -5.14
C CYS A 201 10.56 -14.33 -3.63
N VAL A 202 9.46 -14.55 -2.88
CA VAL A 202 9.52 -14.98 -1.48
C VAL A 202 9.73 -16.50 -1.36
N HIS A 203 9.18 -17.27 -2.32
CA HIS A 203 9.18 -18.73 -2.32
C HIS A 203 10.54 -19.36 -2.67
N GLU A 204 11.35 -18.70 -3.49
CA GLU A 204 12.67 -19.20 -3.90
C GLU A 204 13.63 -19.33 -2.70
N ARG A 205 13.57 -20.47 -2.00
CA ARG A 205 14.60 -20.92 -1.07
C ARG A 205 15.94 -20.91 -1.82
N LYS A 206 16.96 -20.26 -1.25
CA LYS A 206 18.34 -20.71 -1.50
C LYS A 206 18.35 -22.20 -1.19
N GLY A 207 18.65 -23.02 -2.19
CA GLY A 207 19.08 -24.39 -1.95
C GLY A 207 20.13 -24.35 -0.84
N LYS A 208 19.91 -25.12 0.23
CA LYS A 208 20.96 -25.40 1.19
C LYS A 208 22.14 -25.96 0.41
N ASN A 209 23.18 -25.15 0.25
CA ASN A 209 24.46 -25.56 -0.30
C ASN A 209 25.47 -25.54 0.85
N TYR A 210 25.85 -26.77 1.23
CA TYR A 210 27.06 -27.23 1.91
C TYR A 210 27.41 -26.64 3.28
N GLU A 211 27.23 -27.46 4.32
CA GLU A 211 28.30 -28.23 4.98
C GLU A 211 27.74 -29.58 5.48
#